data_AF-A0A388QNF4-F1
#
_entry.id   AF-A0A388QNF4-F1
#
_cell.length_a   1.000
_cell.length_b   1.000
_cell.length_c   1.000
_cell.angle_alpha   90.00
_cell.angle_beta   90.00
_cell.angle_gamma   90.00
#
_symmetry.space_group_name_H-M   'P 1'
#
loop_
_entity.id
_entity.type
_entity.pdbx_description
1 polymer ?
#
loop_
_entity_poly.entity_id
_entity_poly.type
_entity_poly.pdbx_seq_one_letter_code
_entity_poly.pdbx_strand_id
1 'polypeptide(L)'
;MISSFNAKIIVDAKEKTKAIFDSISNDNKFYPENPTKTNMILNEKITISIASDHIPHLRANLNSTLRLIQASYDSIESVKI
;
A
#
# COMPACT_ATOMS: atom_id res chain seq x y z
N MET A 1 22.00 -15.62 10.08
CA MET A 1 21.82 -14.72 8.93
C MET A 1 20.34 -14.43 8.81
N ILE A 2 19.91 -13.18 8.92
CA ILE A 2 18.51 -12.81 8.74
C ILE A 2 18.31 -12.53 7.25
N SER A 3 17.37 -13.21 6.61
CA SER A 3 17.02 -12.95 5.21
C SER A 3 16.34 -11.59 5.09
N SER A 4 16.67 -10.79 4.07
CA SER A 4 16.01 -9.51 3.83
C SER A 4 15.14 -9.61 2.58
N PHE A 5 13.82 -9.52 2.76
CA PHE A 5 12.85 -9.53 1.67
C PHE A 5 12.22 -8.14 1.52
N ASN A 6 12.18 -7.64 0.28
CA ASN A 6 11.71 -6.29 -0.01
C ASN A 6 10.78 -6.31 -1.23
N ALA A 7 9.75 -5.45 -1.20
CA ALA A 7 8.88 -5.19 -2.33
C ALA A 7 8.67 -3.68 -2.49
N LYS A 8 8.57 -3.23 -3.75
CA LYS A 8 8.20 -1.87 -4.11
C LYS A 8 7.01 -1.90 -5.06
N ILE A 9 5.94 -1.21 -4.71
CA ILE A 9 4.74 -1.06 -5.53
C ILE A 9 4.67 0.40 -5.98
N ILE A 10 4.41 0.61 -7.27
CA ILE A 10 4.16 1.92 -7.85
C ILE A 10 2.75 1.90 -8.42
N VAL A 11 1.89 2.80 -7.94
CA VAL A 11 0.51 2.95 -8.41
C VAL A 11 0.38 4.29 -9.12
N ASP A 12 -0.07 4.23 -10.37
CA ASP A 12 -0.38 5.38 -11.21
C ASP A 12 -1.82 5.22 -11.70
N ALA A 13 -2.73 5.96 -11.08
CA ALA A 13 -4.15 5.96 -11.41
C ALA A 13 -4.60 7.33 -11.93
N LYS A 14 -3.66 8.09 -12.56
CA LYS A 14 -3.90 9.44 -13.08
C LYS A 14 -4.57 10.35 -12.04
N GLU A 15 -5.69 10.98 -12.37
CA GLU A 15 -6.45 11.88 -11.49
C GLU A 15 -6.92 11.24 -10.18
N LYS A 16 -7.07 9.91 -10.14
CA LYS A 16 -7.54 9.17 -8.96
C LYS A 16 -6.43 8.83 -7.97
N THR A 17 -5.17 9.01 -8.37
CA THR A 17 -3.99 8.63 -7.56
C THR A 17 -4.02 9.24 -6.16
N LYS A 18 -4.33 10.53 -6.05
CA LYS A 18 -4.40 11.22 -4.75
C LYS A 18 -5.54 10.70 -3.88
N ALA A 19 -6.72 10.52 -4.44
CA ALA A 19 -7.88 10.01 -3.70
C ALA A 19 -7.64 8.58 -3.17
N ILE A 20 -7.00 7.72 -3.97
CA ILE A 20 -6.59 6.37 -3.53
C ILE A 20 -5.59 6.47 -2.38
N PHE A 21 -4.58 7.34 -2.49
CA PHE A 21 -3.59 7.53 -1.42
C PHE A 21 -4.23 8.00 -0.11
N ASP A 22 -5.12 8.98 -0.16
CA ASP A 22 -5.79 9.52 1.01
C ASP A 22 -6.66 8.44 1.68
N SER A 23 -7.32 7.59 0.89
CA SER A 23 -8.10 6.44 1.35
C SER A 23 -7.22 5.44 2.11
N ILE A 24 -6.15 4.93 1.49
CA ILE A 24 -5.33 3.86 2.07
C ILE A 24 -4.36 4.34 3.16
N SER A 25 -4.02 5.64 3.20
CA SER A 25 -3.11 6.20 4.20
C SER A 25 -3.78 6.38 5.57
N ASN A 26 -5.11 6.51 5.61
CA ASN A 26 -5.84 6.59 6.87
C ASN A 26 -5.78 5.26 7.63
N ASP A 27 -5.91 4.13 6.94
CA ASP A 27 -5.86 2.79 7.57
C ASP A 27 -4.49 2.46 8.16
N ASN A 28 -3.41 2.98 7.57
CA ASN A 28 -2.04 2.67 7.98
C ASN A 28 -1.61 3.36 9.28
N LYS A 29 -2.38 4.36 9.77
CA LYS A 29 -2.10 5.07 11.04
C LYS A 29 -2.49 4.27 12.29
N PHE A 30 -3.23 3.18 12.14
CA PHE A 30 -3.84 2.46 13.28
C PHE A 30 -3.04 1.26 13.80
N TYR A 31 -1.93 0.88 13.16
CA TYR A 31 -1.14 -0.30 13.54
C TYR A 31 0.36 0.03 13.71
N PRO A 32 0.79 0.49 14.89
CA PRO A 32 2.20 0.79 15.15
C PRO A 32 3.09 -0.46 15.15
N GLU A 33 2.55 -1.64 15.47
CA GLU A 33 3.27 -2.91 15.42
C GLU A 33 2.89 -3.71 14.17
N ASN A 34 3.43 -3.34 13.01
CA ASN A 34 3.36 -4.17 11.81
C ASN A 34 4.61 -5.08 11.75
N PRO A 35 4.46 -6.41 11.53
CA PRO A 35 5.60 -7.32 11.35
C PRO A 35 6.45 -7.02 10.10
N THR A 36 6.04 -6.02 9.30
CA THR A 36 6.78 -5.49 8.15
C THR A 36 7.05 -4.00 8.33
N LYS A 37 8.19 -3.52 7.82
CA LYS A 37 8.49 -2.09 7.70
C LYS A 37 7.86 -1.59 6.40
N THR A 38 6.71 -0.93 6.52
CA THR A 38 5.98 -0.36 5.37
C THR A 38 6.13 1.16 5.37
N ASN A 39 6.58 1.71 4.24
CA ASN A 39 6.61 3.14 3.99
C ASN A 39 5.77 3.46 2.75
N MET A 40 4.98 4.51 2.80
CA MET A 40 4.13 4.95 1.70
C MET A 40 4.28 6.46 1.50
N ILE A 41 4.51 6.86 0.26
CA ILE A 41 4.66 8.27 -0.13
C ILE A 41 3.82 8.57 -1.38
N LEU A 42 3.31 9.80 -1.45
CA LEU A 42 2.63 10.34 -2.61
C LEU A 42 3.44 11.51 -3.18
N ASN A 43 3.90 11.35 -4.42
CA ASN A 43 4.35 12.45 -5.28
C ASN A 43 3.35 12.58 -6.44
N GLU A 44 3.77 12.31 -7.68
CA GLU A 44 2.87 12.10 -8.82
C GLU A 44 2.19 10.72 -8.81
N LYS A 45 2.90 9.73 -8.24
CA LYS A 45 2.47 8.33 -8.11
C LYS A 45 2.56 7.92 -6.65
N ILE A 46 1.78 6.90 -6.27
CA ILE A 46 1.95 6.28 -4.95
C ILE A 46 3.15 5.34 -5.03
N THR A 47 4.09 5.48 -4.10
CA THR A 47 5.17 4.51 -3.90
C THR A 47 5.03 3.87 -2.54
N ILE A 48 4.90 2.54 -2.52
CA ILE A 48 4.84 1.74 -1.30
C ILE A 48 6.06 0.84 -1.25
N SER A 49 6.83 0.92 -0.18
CA SER A 49 7.99 0.07 0.08
C SER A 49 7.72 -0.79 1.30
N ILE A 50 7.88 -2.11 1.18
CA ILE A 50 7.63 -3.08 2.24
C ILE A 50 8.90 -3.89 2.43
N ALA A 51 9.43 -3.92 3.64
CA ALA A 51 10.56 -4.74 4.02
C ALA A 51 10.19 -5.69 5.16
N SER A 52 10.72 -6.91 5.10
CA SER A 52 10.47 -7.97 6.08
C SER A 52 11.64 -8.93 6.15
N ASP A 53 11.86 -9.48 7.35
CA ASP A 53 12.81 -10.56 7.57
C ASP A 53 12.22 -11.95 7.24
N HIS A 54 10.90 -12.01 7.04
CA HIS A 54 10.14 -13.23 6.79
C HIS A 54 9.27 -13.10 5.52
N ILE A 55 9.46 -14.02 4.56
CA ILE A 55 8.68 -14.04 3.31
C ILE A 55 7.16 -14.14 3.52
N PRO A 56 6.60 -14.87 4.52
CA PRO A 56 5.16 -14.91 4.72
C PRO A 56 4.58 -13.55 5.15
N HIS A 57 5.30 -12.78 5.96
CA HIS A 57 4.88 -11.43 6.36
C HIS A 57 4.91 -10.48 5.17
N LEU A 58 5.95 -10.53 4.32
CA LEU A 58 6.00 -9.74 3.10
C LEU A 58 4.80 -10.06 2.19
N ARG A 59 4.54 -11.36 1.97
CA ARG A 59 3.41 -11.83 1.15
C ARG A 59 2.06 -11.36 1.72
N ALA A 60 1.84 -11.47 3.03
CA ALA A 60 0.61 -11.03 3.66
C ALA A 60 0.40 -9.52 3.51
N ASN A 61 1.44 -8.71 3.78
CA ASN A 61 1.37 -7.25 3.68
C ASN A 61 1.18 -6.79 2.23
N LEU A 62 1.88 -7.43 1.28
CA LEU A 62 1.70 -7.17 -0.16
C LEU A 62 0.25 -7.45 -0.59
N ASN A 63 -0.30 -8.60 -0.21
CA ASN A 63 -1.68 -8.96 -0.53
C ASN A 63 -2.70 -7.98 0.05
N SER A 64 -2.53 -7.58 1.32
CA SER A 64 -3.41 -6.59 1.95
C SER A 64 -3.32 -5.23 1.27
N THR A 65 -2.10 -4.79 0.95
CA THR A 65 -1.85 -3.52 0.26
C THR A 65 -2.55 -3.46 -1.09
N LEU A 66 -2.43 -4.51 -1.90
CA LEU A 66 -3.09 -4.58 -3.20
C LEU A 66 -4.61 -4.60 -3.09
N ARG A 67 -5.18 -5.30 -2.08
CA ARG A 67 -6.63 -5.28 -1.83
C ARG A 67 -7.14 -3.90 -1.43
N LEU A 68 -6.41 -3.16 -0.61
CA LEU A 68 -6.78 -1.79 -0.22
C LEU A 68 -6.75 -0.82 -1.40
N ILE A 69 -5.73 -0.94 -2.26
CA ILE A 69 -5.64 -0.15 -3.51
C ILE A 69 -6.83 -0.45 -4.41
N GLN A 70 -7.13 -1.74 -4.63
CA GLN A 70 -8.28 -2.15 -5.44
C GLN A 70 -9.60 -1.64 -4.87
N ALA A 71 -9.86 -1.87 -3.59
CA ALA A 71 -11.11 -1.43 -2.95
C ALA A 71 -11.27 0.10 -3.01
N SER A 72 -10.17 0.85 -2.85
CA SER A 72 -10.18 2.31 -2.97
C SER A 72 -10.49 2.74 -4.40
N TYR A 73 -9.86 2.11 -5.40
CA TYR A 73 -10.12 2.38 -6.81
C TYR A 73 -11.59 2.10 -7.17
N ASP A 74 -12.08 0.91 -6.83
CA ASP A 74 -13.46 0.49 -7.12
C ASP A 74 -14.49 1.41 -6.45
N SER A 75 -14.22 1.85 -5.21
CA SER A 75 -15.09 2.80 -4.50
C SER A 75 -15.13 4.16 -5.18
N ILE A 76 -13.99 4.69 -5.64
CA ILE A 76 -13.92 5.97 -6.36
C ILE A 76 -14.61 5.86 -7.73
N GLU A 77 -14.42 4.77 -8.46
CA GLU A 77 -15.12 4.54 -9.73
C GLU A 77 -16.64 4.43 -9.55
N SER A 78 -17.11 3.82 -8.45
CA SER A 78 -18.54 3.61 -8.20
C SER A 78 -19.34 4.92 -8.10
N VAL A 79 -18.69 6.00 -7.66
CA VAL A 79 -19.32 7.32 -7.51
C VAL A 79 -19.27 8.16 -8.80
N LYS A 80 -18.69 7.64 -9.89
CA LYS A 80 -18.58 8.30 -11.22
C LYS A 80 -18.04 9.74 -11.16
N ILE A 81 -17.11 9.98 -10.23
CA ILE A 81 -16.36 11.24 -10.16
C ILE A 81 -15.20 11.18 -11.16
#